data_AF-A0A840HYM9-F1
#
_entry.id   AF-A0A840HYM9-F1
#
_cell.length_a   1.000
_cell.length_b   1.000
_cell.length_c   1.000
_cell.angle_alpha   90.00
_cell.angle_beta   90.00
_cell.angle_gamma   90.00
#
_symmetry.space_group_name_H-M   'P 1'
#
loop_
_entity.id
_entity.type
_entity.pdbx_description
1 polymer ?
#
loop_
_entity_poly.entity_id
_entity_poly.type
_entity_poly.pdbx_seq_one_letter_code
_entity_poly.pdbx_strand_id
1 'polypeptide(L)'
;MKKIYAAVFAAGLASAGPARAALEPATLTECLIENHEPSADAQFREFLIAALQENKLGAQKVMLTFGMGVASVAMQQCGVGMMALREPAFQKGVEGYGMWLGERVMTEAMAQIGL
;
A
#
# COMPACT_ATOMS: atom_id res chain seq x y z
N MET A 1 -65.24 20.75 -9.94
CA MET A 1 -65.04 19.86 -8.77
C MET A 1 -63.79 19.01 -9.02
N LYS A 2 -62.94 18.88 -7.98
CA LYS A 2 -61.75 18.01 -7.80
C LYS A 2 -61.73 16.74 -8.70
N LYS A 3 -60.59 16.24 -9.18
CA LYS A 3 -59.52 15.62 -8.37
C LYS A 3 -58.17 15.60 -9.09
N ILE A 4 -57.14 15.97 -8.34
CA ILE A 4 -55.70 15.88 -8.65
C ILE A 4 -55.27 14.44 -8.33
N TYR A 5 -54.61 13.75 -9.27
CA TYR A 5 -53.95 12.46 -9.00
C TYR A 5 -52.45 12.70 -8.92
N ALA A 6 -51.92 12.77 -7.70
CA ALA A 6 -50.50 12.76 -7.42
C ALA A 6 -49.98 11.32 -7.56
N ALA A 7 -49.14 11.08 -8.56
CA ALA A 7 -48.39 9.84 -8.67
C ALA A 7 -47.28 9.87 -7.61
N VAL A 8 -47.43 9.04 -6.57
CA VAL A 8 -46.38 8.80 -5.56
C VAL A 8 -45.27 8.01 -6.23
N PHE A 9 -44.16 8.68 -6.51
CA PHE A 9 -42.90 8.04 -6.88
C PHE A 9 -42.33 7.37 -5.63
N ALA A 10 -42.60 6.08 -5.46
CA ALA A 10 -41.91 5.26 -4.47
C ALA A 10 -40.49 4.98 -5.00
N ALA A 11 -39.60 5.96 -4.83
CA ALA A 11 -38.16 5.74 -4.95
C ALA A 11 -37.75 4.83 -3.79
N GLY A 12 -37.74 3.52 -4.06
CA GLY A 12 -37.05 2.56 -3.22
C GLY A 12 -35.58 2.96 -3.18
N LEU A 13 -35.19 3.63 -2.10
CA LEU A 13 -33.80 3.79 -1.71
C LEU A 13 -33.28 2.39 -1.41
N ALA A 14 -32.82 1.71 -2.45
CA ALA A 14 -31.86 0.64 -2.28
C ALA A 14 -30.66 1.28 -1.58
N SER A 15 -30.57 1.09 -0.26
CA SER A 15 -29.36 1.34 0.50
C SER A 15 -28.32 0.35 -0.01
N ALA A 16 -27.71 0.66 -1.14
CA ALA A 16 -26.43 0.12 -1.52
C ALA A 16 -25.48 0.54 -0.39
N GLY A 17 -25.24 -0.38 0.55
CA GLY A 17 -24.11 -0.24 1.45
C GLY A 17 -22.86 0.02 0.60
N PRO A 18 -21.85 0.74 1.13
CA PRO A 18 -20.67 1.03 0.35
C PRO A 18 -20.10 -0.31 -0.11
N ALA A 19 -20.13 -0.56 -1.42
CA ALA A 19 -19.36 -1.64 -1.99
C ALA A 19 -17.93 -1.37 -1.53
N ARG A 20 -17.37 -2.27 -0.71
CA ARG A 20 -15.96 -2.19 -0.36
C ARG A 20 -15.22 -2.09 -1.68
N ALA A 21 -14.65 -0.92 -1.98
CA ALA A 21 -13.88 -0.74 -3.19
C ALA A 21 -12.82 -1.85 -3.19
N ALA A 22 -12.78 -2.62 -4.29
CA ALA A 22 -11.76 -3.63 -4.43
C ALA A 22 -10.40 -2.94 -4.31
N LEU A 23 -9.47 -3.56 -3.58
CA LEU A 23 -8.12 -3.04 -3.44
C LEU A 23 -7.48 -2.98 -4.84
N GLU A 24 -7.21 -1.79 -5.32
CA GLU A 24 -6.56 -1.57 -6.61
C GLU A 24 -5.04 -1.42 -6.38
N PRO A 25 -4.19 -2.29 -6.98
CA PRO A 25 -2.76 -2.31 -6.70
C PRO A 25 -2.03 -0.98 -6.96
N ALA A 26 -2.31 -0.28 -8.06
CA ALA A 26 -1.60 0.95 -8.41
C ALA A 26 -1.91 2.07 -7.42
N THR A 27 -3.18 2.21 -7.04
CA THR A 27 -3.66 3.14 -6.02
C THR A 27 -2.99 2.86 -4.67
N LEU A 28 -2.81 1.58 -4.31
CA LEU A 28 -2.07 1.21 -3.09
C LEU A 28 -0.59 1.59 -3.21
N THR A 29 0.07 1.32 -4.34
CA THR A 29 1.46 1.72 -4.57
C THR A 29 1.63 3.23 -4.41
N GLU A 30 0.79 4.03 -5.07
CA GLU A 30 0.83 5.49 -5.00
C GLU A 30 0.64 5.98 -3.56
N CYS A 31 -0.36 5.45 -2.84
CA CYS A 31 -0.56 5.83 -1.45
C CYS A 31 0.62 5.48 -0.53
N LEU A 32 1.25 4.32 -0.73
CA LEU A 32 2.44 3.93 0.04
C LEU A 32 3.64 4.85 -0.26
N ILE A 33 3.78 5.32 -1.50
CA ILE A 33 4.80 6.31 -1.89
C ILE A 33 4.52 7.66 -1.22
N GLU A 34 3.27 8.13 -1.26
CA GLU A 34 2.88 9.42 -0.64
C GLU A 34 3.07 9.43 0.88
N ASN A 35 2.89 8.26 1.52
CA ASN A 35 3.06 8.08 2.96
C ASN A 35 4.38 7.38 3.32
N HIS A 36 5.38 7.48 2.44
CA HIS A 36 6.70 6.90 2.66
C HIS A 36 7.36 7.50 3.91
N GLU A 37 7.86 6.61 4.77
CA GLU A 37 8.64 7.01 5.95
C GLU A 37 10.15 6.84 5.68
N PRO A 38 11.01 7.80 6.08
CA PRO A 38 12.47 7.69 5.91
C PRO A 38 13.09 6.44 6.56
N SER A 39 12.42 5.85 7.54
CA SER A 39 12.83 4.59 8.17
C SER A 39 12.81 3.42 7.18
N ALA A 40 11.94 3.46 6.16
CA ALA A 40 11.86 2.45 5.11
C ALA A 40 13.12 2.45 4.23
N ASP A 41 13.72 3.62 3.94
CA ASP A 41 14.99 3.72 3.20
C ASP A 41 16.12 3.02 3.96
N ALA A 42 16.21 3.25 5.28
CA ALA A 42 17.24 2.64 6.13
C ALA A 42 17.05 1.11 6.22
N GLN A 43 15.82 0.65 6.44
CA GLN A 43 15.49 -0.78 6.48
C GLN A 43 15.78 -1.46 5.15
N PHE A 44 15.47 -0.83 4.02
CA PHE A 44 15.76 -1.40 2.71
C PHE A 44 17.27 -1.54 2.46
N ARG A 45 18.07 -0.55 2.87
CA ARG A 45 19.55 -0.65 2.82
C ARG A 45 20.08 -1.77 3.72
N GLU A 46 19.59 -1.86 4.96
CA GLU A 46 19.99 -2.93 5.88
C GLU A 46 19.65 -4.31 5.32
N PHE A 47 18.49 -4.46 4.67
CA PHE A 47 18.10 -5.68 3.98
C PHE A 47 19.10 -6.02 2.87
N LEU A 48 19.45 -5.06 2.01
CA LEU A 48 20.41 -5.28 0.93
C LEU A 48 21.80 -5.66 1.47
N ILE A 49 22.29 -4.97 2.51
CA ILE A 49 23.57 -5.29 3.15
C ILE A 49 23.55 -6.70 3.72
N ALA A 50 22.50 -7.06 4.46
CA ALA A 50 22.37 -8.40 5.03
C ALA A 50 22.28 -9.49 3.94
N ALA A 51 21.58 -9.21 2.84
CA ALA A 51 21.49 -10.12 1.69
C ALA A 51 22.84 -10.31 0.99
N LEU A 52 23.59 -9.22 0.76
CA LEU A 52 24.92 -9.24 0.15
C LEU A 52 25.97 -9.94 1.03
N GLN A 53 25.80 -9.90 2.35
CA GLN A 53 26.63 -10.63 3.31
C GLN A 53 26.21 -12.09 3.50
N GLU A 54 25.24 -12.59 2.72
CA GLU A 54 24.62 -13.90 2.87
C GLU A 54 24.02 -14.16 4.26
N ASN A 55 23.76 -13.09 5.03
CA ASN A 55 23.16 -13.14 6.36
C ASN A 55 21.64 -13.29 6.23
N LYS A 56 21.20 -14.51 5.92
CA LYS A 56 19.78 -14.85 5.69
C LYS A 56 18.88 -14.47 6.87
N LEU A 57 19.31 -14.75 8.11
CA LEU A 57 18.52 -14.43 9.31
C LEU A 57 18.40 -12.92 9.52
N GLY A 58 19.48 -12.17 9.28
CA GLY A 58 19.46 -10.70 9.30
C GLY A 58 18.50 -10.14 8.26
N ALA A 59 18.60 -10.59 7.01
CA ALA A 59 17.74 -10.16 5.92
C ALA A 59 16.25 -10.45 6.21
N GLN A 60 15.93 -11.65 6.70
CA GLN A 60 14.56 -12.01 7.09
C GLN A 60 14.01 -11.12 8.22
N LYS A 61 14.82 -10.85 9.25
CA LYS A 61 14.42 -10.00 10.38
C LYS A 61 14.11 -8.57 9.91
N VAL A 62 14.95 -8.01 9.06
CA VAL A 62 14.75 -6.65 8.51
C VAL A 62 13.49 -6.64 7.65
N MET A 63 13.31 -7.64 6.77
CA MET A 63 12.15 -7.72 5.88
C MET A 63 10.83 -7.90 6.64
N LEU A 64 10.83 -8.63 7.76
CA LEU A 64 9.66 -8.72 8.65
C LEU A 64 9.29 -7.36 9.24
N THR A 65 10.29 -6.61 9.69
CA THR A 65 10.08 -5.27 10.27
C THR A 65 9.54 -4.30 9.22
N PHE A 66 10.15 -4.32 8.03
CA PHE A 66 9.71 -3.55 6.87
C PHE A 66 8.27 -3.90 6.47
N GLY A 67 7.96 -5.19 6.33
CA GLY A 67 6.62 -5.66 5.96
C GLY A 67 5.55 -5.27 6.98
N MET A 68 5.86 -5.31 8.29
CA MET A 68 4.96 -4.81 9.34
C MET A 68 4.72 -3.30 9.23
N GLY A 69 5.77 -2.52 8.94
CA GLY A 69 5.66 -1.08 8.70
C GLY A 69 4.74 -0.78 7.51
N VAL A 70 4.99 -1.42 6.36
CA VAL A 70 4.17 -1.26 5.15
C VAL A 70 2.72 -1.66 5.40
N ALA A 71 2.47 -2.78 6.08
CA ALA A 71 1.11 -3.19 6.43
C ALA A 71 0.42 -2.17 7.35
N SER A 72 1.17 -1.60 8.31
CA SER A 72 0.67 -0.55 9.20
C SER A 72 0.27 0.71 8.43
N VAL A 73 1.14 1.21 7.53
CA VAL A 73 0.84 2.37 6.68
C VAL A 73 -0.36 2.07 5.78
N ALA A 74 -0.40 0.90 5.14
CA ALA A 74 -1.50 0.51 4.28
C ALA A 74 -2.85 0.54 5.01
N MET A 75 -2.90 0.02 6.25
CA MET A 75 -4.13 0.02 7.04
C MET A 75 -4.53 1.39 7.57
N GLN A 76 -3.56 2.16 8.08
CA GLN A 76 -3.83 3.40 8.80
C GLN A 76 -3.96 4.61 7.87
N GLN A 77 -3.25 4.61 6.75
CA GLN A 77 -3.12 5.77 5.86
C GLN A 77 -3.72 5.50 4.47
N CYS A 78 -3.72 4.25 4.00
CA CYS A 78 -4.26 3.88 2.67
C CYS A 78 -5.62 3.19 2.70
N GLY A 79 -6.27 3.11 3.86
CA GLY A 79 -7.62 2.54 3.98
C GLY A 79 -7.71 1.04 3.68
N VAL A 80 -6.59 0.32 3.69
CA VAL A 80 -6.57 -1.13 3.43
C VAL A 80 -7.14 -1.88 4.63
N GLY A 81 -8.18 -2.68 4.41
CA GLY A 81 -8.73 -3.54 5.46
C GLY A 81 -7.78 -4.70 5.80
N MET A 82 -7.79 -5.16 7.06
CA MET A 82 -6.94 -6.27 7.52
C MET A 82 -7.05 -7.54 6.67
N MET A 83 -8.25 -7.87 6.17
CA MET A 83 -8.45 -9.05 5.32
C MET A 83 -7.79 -8.88 3.94
N ALA A 84 -7.69 -7.65 3.44
CA ALA A 84 -7.10 -7.34 2.15
C ALA A 84 -5.58 -7.54 2.14
N LEU A 85 -4.91 -7.58 3.31
CA LEU A 85 -3.46 -7.85 3.41
C LEU A 85 -3.05 -9.21 2.87
N ARG A 86 -3.99 -10.17 2.79
CA ARG A 86 -3.74 -11.52 2.25
C ARG A 86 -4.07 -11.62 0.76
N GLU A 87 -4.64 -10.58 0.19
CA GLU A 87 -5.08 -10.58 -1.20
C GLU A 87 -3.88 -10.38 -2.14
N PRO A 88 -3.89 -11.03 -3.33
CA PRO A 88 -2.85 -10.81 -4.34
C PRO A 88 -2.72 -9.34 -4.76
N ALA A 89 -3.82 -8.57 -4.68
CA ALA A 89 -3.80 -7.15 -4.99
C ALA A 89 -2.92 -6.35 -4.02
N PHE A 90 -2.91 -6.72 -2.73
CA PHE A 90 -2.04 -6.11 -1.74
C PHE A 90 -0.58 -6.41 -2.04
N GLN A 91 -0.27 -7.68 -2.32
CA GLN A 91 1.10 -8.09 -2.68
C GLN A 91 1.62 -7.30 -3.88
N LYS A 92 0.82 -7.19 -4.96
CA LYS A 92 1.17 -6.39 -6.14
C LYS A 92 1.40 -4.90 -5.82
N GLY A 93 0.55 -4.30 -4.99
CA GLY A 93 0.71 -2.89 -4.62
C GLY A 93 1.98 -2.66 -3.79
N VAL A 94 2.29 -3.58 -2.87
CA VAL A 94 3.54 -3.55 -2.08
C VAL A 94 4.77 -3.84 -2.93
N GLU A 95 4.68 -4.74 -3.91
CA GLU A 95 5.74 -4.98 -4.90
C GLU A 95 6.05 -3.70 -5.69
N GLY A 96 5.02 -2.99 -6.16
CA GLY A 96 5.17 -1.67 -6.80
C GLY A 96 5.92 -0.68 -5.92
N TYR A 97 5.53 -0.59 -4.65
CA TYR A 97 6.21 0.25 -3.66
C TYR A 97 7.68 -0.17 -3.44
N GLY A 98 7.94 -1.47 -3.36
CA GLY A 98 9.29 -2.02 -3.21
C GLY A 98 10.19 -1.74 -4.40
N MET A 99 9.66 -1.75 -5.63
CA MET A 99 10.41 -1.36 -6.83
C MET A 99 10.79 0.12 -6.80
N TRP A 100 9.83 1.00 -6.50
CA TRP A 100 10.09 2.43 -6.35
C TRP A 100 11.14 2.71 -5.27
N LEU A 101 11.03 2.04 -4.11
CA LEU A 101 11.98 2.18 -3.01
C LEU A 101 13.39 1.72 -3.41
N GLY A 102 13.49 0.62 -4.16
CA GLY A 102 14.75 0.13 -4.68
C GLY A 102 15.43 1.11 -5.63
N GLU A 103 14.67 1.69 -6.57
CA GLU A 103 15.17 2.71 -7.49
C GLU A 103 15.66 3.97 -6.73
N ARG A 104 14.87 4.43 -5.76
CA ARG A 104 15.21 5.56 -4.90
C ARG A 104 16.52 5.32 -4.14
N VAL A 105 16.64 4.20 -3.44
CA VAL A 105 17.84 3.86 -2.64
C VAL A 105 19.07 3.72 -3.54
N MET A 106 18.94 3.11 -4.72
CA MET A 106 20.03 2.99 -5.68
C MET A 106 20.47 4.34 -6.24
N THR A 107 19.51 5.19 -6.60
CA THR A 107 19.79 6.56 -7.09
C THR A 107 20.55 7.35 -6.04
N GLU A 108 20.12 7.29 -4.77
CA GLU A 108 20.83 7.94 -3.68
C GLU A 108 22.24 7.38 -3.46
N ALA A 109 22.41 6.05 -3.57
CA ALA A 109 23.72 5.42 -3.45
C ALA A 109 24.67 5.86 -4.58
N MET A 110 24.18 5.96 -5.82
CA MET A 110 24.97 6.44 -6.97
C MET A 110 25.37 7.91 -6.80
N ALA A 111 24.45 8.75 -6.35
CA ALA A 111 24.74 10.16 -6.09
C ALA A 111 25.87 10.35 -5.05
N GLN A 112 25.97 9.47 -4.05
CA GLN A 112 27.04 9.51 -3.03
C GLN A 112 28.44 9.24 -3.60
N ILE A 113 28.54 8.53 -4.74
CA ILE A 113 29.80 8.24 -5.42
C ILE A 113 30.02 9.12 -6.67
N GLY A 114 29.17 10.12 -6.87
CA GLY A 114 29.27 11.07 -7.98
C GLY A 114 28.83 10.50 -9.34
N LEU A 115 27.95 9.49 -9.33
CA LEU A 115 27.31 8.91 -10.52
C LEU A 115 25.84 9.30 -10.63
#